data_AF-A0A1Q7HKP7-F1
#
_entry.id   AF-A0A1Q7HKP7-F1
#
_cell.length_a   1.000
_cell.length_b   1.000
_cell.length_c   1.000
_cell.angle_alpha   90.00
_cell.angle_beta   90.00
_cell.angle_gamma   90.00
#
_symmetry.space_group_name_H-M   'P 1'
#
loop_
_entity.id
_entity.type
_entity.pdbx_description
1 polymer ?
#
loop_
_entity_poly.entity_id
_entity_poly.type
_entity_poly.pdbx_seq_one_letter_code
_entity_poly.pdbx_strand_id
1 'polypeptide(L)'
;MADDEKLAADEARRIAQHESVKGAVRANVDAEISREAAHTTPTEHAHAERLAESLRHKAVQEVATTESELERGKAVARVSQIVDYVFYLVYGVIGLEIVLNMLGARQSAGFKQFIDALGAPFLGPFRGLLLEPGIGRFRLMTSYVLALAVYVLLHMAVNGLLRLFVRRKTVV
;
A
#
# COMPACT_ATOMS: atom_id res chain seq x y z
N MET A 1 -17.90 55.82 -25.47
CA MET A 1 -17.96 56.54 -24.17
C MET A 1 -19.39 56.61 -23.63
N ALA A 2 -20.40 57.05 -24.39
CA ALA A 2 -21.78 57.14 -23.89
C ALA A 2 -22.47 55.76 -23.65
N ASP A 3 -22.13 54.73 -24.43
CA ASP A 3 -22.73 53.40 -24.28
C ASP A 3 -22.22 52.63 -23.05
N ASP A 4 -20.95 52.82 -22.68
CA ASP A 4 -20.35 52.20 -21.48
C ASP A 4 -20.96 52.75 -20.18
N GLU A 5 -21.30 54.04 -20.14
CA GLU A 5 -21.90 54.68 -18.97
C GLU A 5 -23.34 54.20 -18.75
N LYS A 6 -24.08 53.95 -19.83
CA LYS A 6 -25.43 53.37 -19.78
C LYS A 6 -25.42 51.91 -19.35
N LEU A 7 -24.44 51.14 -19.82
CA LEU A 7 -24.21 49.76 -19.38
C LEU A 7 -23.85 49.68 -17.90
N ALA A 8 -22.94 50.53 -17.43
CA ALA A 8 -22.56 50.60 -16.03
C ALA A 8 -23.75 50.98 -15.11
N ALA A 9 -24.61 51.89 -15.57
CA ALA A 9 -25.82 52.27 -14.83
C ALA A 9 -26.87 51.14 -14.76
N ASP A 10 -27.06 50.35 -15.82
CA ASP A 10 -27.98 49.21 -15.82
C ASP A 10 -27.44 48.07 -14.94
N GLU A 11 -26.14 47.82 -14.98
CA GLU A 11 -25.48 46.80 -14.16
C GLU A 11 -25.54 47.15 -12.66
N ALA A 12 -25.28 48.40 -12.30
CA ALA A 12 -25.44 48.89 -10.92
C ALA A 12 -26.88 48.71 -10.41
N ARG A 13 -27.88 48.92 -11.28
CA ARG A 13 -29.30 48.70 -10.96
C ARG A 13 -29.61 47.24 -10.67
N ARG A 14 -29.07 46.32 -11.48
CA ARG A 14 -29.23 44.86 -11.28
C ARG A 14 -28.56 44.39 -9.99
N ILE A 15 -27.36 44.87 -9.70
CA ILE A 15 -26.64 44.51 -8.46
C ILE A 15 -27.42 44.98 -7.24
N ALA A 16 -27.93 46.23 -7.25
CA ALA A 16 -28.76 46.75 -6.16
C ALA A 16 -30.04 45.92 -5.94
N GLN A 17 -30.69 45.48 -7.03
CA GLN A 17 -31.86 44.60 -6.93
C GLN A 17 -31.50 43.23 -6.35
N HIS A 18 -30.42 42.61 -6.79
CA HIS A 18 -29.97 41.31 -6.28
C HIS A 18 -29.61 41.36 -4.79
N GLU A 19 -28.98 42.43 -4.33
CA GLU A 19 -28.67 42.62 -2.91
C GLU A 19 -29.92 42.85 -2.07
N SER A 20 -30.92 43.56 -2.59
CA SER A 20 -32.21 43.72 -1.89
C SER A 20 -32.98 42.40 -1.76
N VAL A 21 -32.97 41.56 -2.81
CA VAL A 21 -33.61 40.23 -2.81
C VAL A 21 -32.87 39.29 -1.85
N LYS A 22 -31.53 39.28 -1.85
CA LYS A 22 -30.74 38.51 -0.88
C LYS A 22 -31.04 38.93 0.56
N GLY A 23 -31.13 40.23 0.82
CA GLY A 23 -31.47 40.77 2.14
C GLY A 23 -32.84 40.30 2.61
N ALA A 24 -33.85 40.36 1.73
CA ALA A 24 -35.20 39.91 2.02
C ALA A 24 -35.29 38.39 2.26
N VAL A 25 -34.61 37.59 1.43
CA VAL A 25 -34.56 36.12 1.60
C VAL A 25 -33.85 35.77 2.90
N ARG A 26 -32.73 36.41 3.21
CA ARG A 26 -31.98 36.17 4.45
C ARG A 26 -32.83 36.48 5.68
N ALA A 27 -33.51 37.62 5.69
CA ALA A 27 -34.41 37.98 6.78
C ALA A 27 -35.58 37.00 6.95
N ASN A 28 -36.14 36.49 5.84
CA ASN A 28 -37.22 35.51 5.89
C ASN A 28 -36.74 34.16 6.44
N VAL A 29 -35.58 33.69 5.96
CA VAL A 29 -34.94 32.46 6.45
C VAL A 29 -34.57 32.59 7.94
N ASP A 30 -34.02 33.73 8.37
CA ASP A 30 -33.70 33.97 9.79
C ASP A 30 -34.96 33.95 10.67
N ALA A 31 -36.08 34.50 10.17
CA ALA A 31 -37.37 34.49 10.86
C ALA A 31 -38.06 33.11 10.86
N GLU A 32 -37.81 32.29 9.85
CA GLU A 32 -38.30 30.91 9.75
C GLU A 32 -37.49 30.00 10.68
N ILE A 33 -36.15 30.07 10.66
CA ILE A 33 -35.25 29.35 11.58
C ILE A 33 -35.59 29.69 13.04
N SER A 34 -35.84 30.97 13.35
CA SER A 34 -36.19 31.39 14.71
C SER A 34 -37.54 30.84 15.20
N ARG A 35 -38.51 30.68 14.28
CA ARG A 35 -39.80 30.05 14.58
C ARG A 35 -39.68 28.55 14.73
N GLU A 36 -38.96 27.88 13.83
CA GLU A 36 -38.64 26.45 13.90
C GLU A 36 -37.93 26.12 15.22
N ALA A 37 -36.91 26.91 15.57
CA ALA A 37 -36.14 26.76 16.80
C ALA A 37 -37.01 26.86 18.07
N ALA A 38 -38.01 27.76 18.06
CA ALA A 38 -38.97 27.91 19.15
C ALA A 38 -40.00 26.77 19.22
N HIS A 39 -40.19 26.02 18.13
CA HIS A 39 -41.08 24.86 18.06
C HIS A 39 -40.37 23.51 18.29
N THR A 40 -39.04 23.47 18.26
CA THR A 40 -38.26 22.28 18.59
C THR A 40 -38.64 21.80 20.00
N THR A 41 -39.24 20.62 20.05
CA THR A 41 -39.71 20.04 21.31
C THR A 41 -38.52 19.52 22.11
N PRO A 42 -38.55 19.55 23.46
CA PRO A 42 -37.48 18.98 24.30
C PRO A 42 -37.15 17.51 23.95
N THR A 43 -38.11 16.80 23.38
CA THR A 43 -37.98 15.43 22.87
C THR A 43 -37.10 15.30 21.64
N GLU A 44 -37.07 16.29 20.75
CA GLU A 44 -36.22 16.28 19.54
C GLU A 44 -34.76 16.57 19.89
N HIS A 45 -34.50 17.47 20.85
CA HIS A 45 -33.15 17.66 21.41
C HIS A 45 -32.62 16.38 22.05
N ALA A 46 -33.44 15.70 22.85
CA ALA A 46 -33.06 14.42 23.45
C ALA A 46 -32.81 13.32 22.41
N HIS A 47 -33.46 13.38 21.23
CA HIS A 47 -33.22 12.44 20.13
C HIS A 47 -31.92 12.76 19.38
N ALA A 48 -31.66 14.05 19.12
CA ALA A 48 -30.44 14.53 18.50
C ALA A 48 -29.20 14.21 19.35
N GLU A 49 -29.27 14.35 20.68
CA GLU A 49 -28.19 13.97 21.59
C GLU A 49 -27.88 12.46 21.54
N ARG A 50 -28.92 11.61 21.53
CA ARG A 50 -28.74 10.15 21.40
C ARG A 50 -28.12 9.76 20.05
N LEU A 51 -28.51 10.44 18.98
CA LEU A 51 -27.91 10.22 17.66
C LEU A 51 -26.44 10.65 17.65
N ALA A 52 -26.12 11.82 18.20
CA ALA A 52 -24.74 12.29 18.32
C ALA A 52 -23.87 11.34 19.16
N GLU A 53 -24.41 10.81 20.26
CA GLU A 53 -23.72 9.83 21.10
C GLU A 53 -23.50 8.49 20.36
N SER A 54 -24.51 7.99 19.64
CA SER A 54 -24.37 6.75 18.85
C SER A 54 -23.39 6.89 17.69
N LEU A 55 -23.36 8.05 17.02
CA LEU A 55 -22.40 8.36 15.97
C LEU A 55 -20.98 8.49 16.52
N ARG A 56 -20.81 9.15 17.66
CA ARG A 56 -19.51 9.23 18.35
C ARG A 56 -19.04 7.85 18.78
N HIS A 57 -19.93 7.02 19.32
CA HIS A 57 -19.61 5.66 19.73
C HIS A 57 -19.20 4.80 18.52
N LYS A 58 -19.94 4.89 17.41
CA LYS A 58 -19.62 4.19 16.16
C LYS A 58 -18.29 4.65 15.57
N ALA A 59 -18.02 5.96 15.54
CA ALA A 59 -16.77 6.51 15.06
C ALA A 59 -15.57 6.08 15.92
N VAL A 60 -15.72 6.09 17.25
CA VAL A 60 -14.66 5.64 18.17
C VAL A 60 -14.40 4.14 18.01
N GLN A 61 -15.44 3.31 17.85
CA GLN A 61 -15.28 1.89 17.58
C GLN A 61 -14.64 1.62 16.23
N GLU A 62 -15.06 2.31 15.17
CA GLU A 62 -14.52 2.16 13.81
C GLU A 62 -13.05 2.59 13.73
N VAL A 63 -12.66 3.64 14.44
CA VAL A 63 -11.25 4.06 14.56
C VAL A 63 -10.45 3.00 15.32
N ALA A 64 -10.96 2.48 16.44
CA ALA A 64 -10.27 1.46 17.23
C ALA A 64 -10.09 0.13 16.48
N THR A 65 -11.08 -0.31 15.71
CA THR A 65 -10.95 -1.50 14.86
C THR A 65 -9.97 -1.26 13.72
N THR A 66 -10.07 -0.10 13.06
CA THR A 66 -9.17 0.28 11.95
C THR A 66 -7.70 0.34 12.39
N GLU A 67 -7.39 0.94 13.55
CA GLU A 67 -6.01 0.98 14.04
C GLU A 67 -5.45 -0.41 14.32
N SER A 68 -6.23 -1.30 14.94
CA SER A 68 -5.79 -2.68 15.26
C SER A 68 -5.59 -3.56 14.01
N GLU A 69 -6.40 -3.35 12.97
CA GLU A 69 -6.26 -4.03 11.68
C GLU A 69 -5.08 -3.48 10.87
N LEU A 70 -4.88 -2.16 10.89
CA LEU A 70 -3.75 -1.51 10.22
C LEU A 70 -2.41 -1.87 10.86
N GLU A 71 -2.31 -1.98 12.18
CA GLU A 71 -1.08 -2.41 12.86
C GLU A 71 -0.73 -3.87 12.55
N ARG A 72 -1.71 -4.78 12.54
CA ARG A 72 -1.49 -6.20 12.20
C ARG A 72 -1.16 -6.40 10.72
N GLY A 73 -1.81 -5.65 9.83
CA GLY A 73 -1.49 -5.63 8.41
C GLY A 73 -0.05 -5.15 8.16
N LYS A 74 0.38 -4.09 8.85
CA LYS A 74 1.75 -3.54 8.75
C LYS A 74 2.82 -4.52 9.25
N ALA A 75 2.57 -5.27 10.32
CA ALA A 75 3.52 -6.24 10.85
C ALA A 75 3.73 -7.44 9.89
N VAL A 76 2.64 -8.01 9.36
CA VAL A 76 2.72 -9.13 8.41
C VAL A 76 3.33 -8.71 7.07
N ALA A 77 2.99 -7.51 6.59
CA ALA A 77 3.59 -6.95 5.39
C ALA A 77 5.12 -6.80 5.53
N ARG A 78 5.60 -6.38 6.70
CA ARG A 78 7.04 -6.23 6.95
C ARG A 78 7.77 -7.57 6.99
N VAL A 79 7.18 -8.61 7.56
CA VAL A 79 7.77 -9.97 7.56
C VAL A 79 7.86 -10.52 6.14
N SER A 80 6.80 -10.37 5.33
CA SER A 80 6.83 -10.77 3.92
C SER A 80 7.94 -10.06 3.16
N GLN A 81 8.09 -8.74 3.38
CA GLN A 81 9.12 -7.95 2.71
C GLN A 81 10.54 -8.40 3.07
N ILE A 82 10.80 -8.74 4.33
CA ILE A 82 12.11 -9.25 4.76
C ILE A 82 12.40 -10.60 4.08
N VAL A 83 11.42 -11.50 4.09
CA VAL A 83 11.54 -12.81 3.46
C VAL A 83 11.80 -12.67 1.96
N ASP A 84 11.03 -11.82 1.27
CA ASP A 84 11.20 -11.53 -0.15
C ASP A 84 12.61 -11.00 -0.44
N TYR A 85 13.09 -10.04 0.37
CA TYR A 85 14.44 -9.50 0.24
C TYR A 85 15.53 -10.56 0.40
N VAL A 86 15.38 -11.48 1.36
CA VAL A 86 16.31 -12.59 1.56
C VAL A 86 16.33 -13.50 0.33
N PHE A 87 15.17 -13.82 -0.26
CA PHE A 87 15.12 -14.59 -1.50
C PHE A 87 15.81 -13.87 -2.66
N TYR A 88 15.57 -12.57 -2.85
CA TYR A 88 16.27 -11.78 -3.86
C TYR A 88 17.78 -11.77 -3.65
N LEU A 89 18.25 -11.70 -2.40
CA LEU A 89 19.67 -11.79 -2.07
C LEU A 89 20.25 -13.16 -2.47
N VAL A 90 19.55 -14.25 -2.15
CA VAL A 90 19.95 -15.61 -2.56
C VAL A 90 20.00 -15.74 -4.09
N TYR A 91 19.01 -15.20 -4.81
CA TYR A 91 19.01 -15.16 -6.28
C TYR A 91 20.19 -14.38 -6.83
N GLY A 92 20.54 -13.26 -6.21
CA GLY A 92 21.71 -12.47 -6.57
C GLY A 92 23.00 -13.28 -6.46
N VAL A 93 23.20 -13.97 -5.33
CA VAL A 93 24.40 -14.80 -5.11
C VAL A 93 24.46 -15.97 -6.10
N ILE A 94 23.37 -16.72 -6.28
CA ILE A 94 23.32 -17.87 -7.20
C ILE A 94 23.48 -17.42 -8.66
N GLY A 95 22.79 -16.35 -9.05
CA GLY A 95 22.90 -15.79 -10.39
C GLY A 95 24.30 -15.31 -10.69
N LEU A 96 24.94 -14.64 -9.72
CA LEU A 96 26.32 -14.18 -9.84
C LEU A 96 27.30 -15.36 -9.93
N GLU A 97 27.09 -16.43 -9.15
CA GLU A 97 27.82 -17.69 -9.32
C GLU A 97 27.72 -18.21 -10.75
N ILE A 98 26.50 -18.35 -11.28
CA ILE A 98 26.26 -18.87 -12.63
C ILE A 98 26.98 -18.01 -13.66
N VAL A 99 26.83 -16.69 -13.60
CA VAL A 99 27.46 -15.74 -14.52
C VAL A 99 28.99 -15.81 -14.42
N LEU A 100 29.55 -15.76 -13.22
CA LEU A 100 31.01 -15.80 -13.03
C LEU A 100 31.61 -17.12 -13.57
N ASN A 101 30.98 -18.27 -13.30
CA ASN A 101 31.45 -19.56 -13.83
C ASN A 101 31.29 -19.64 -15.36
N MET A 102 30.22 -19.05 -15.91
CA MET A 102 29.99 -18.99 -17.35
C MET A 102 30.93 -18.00 -18.06
N LEU A 103 31.44 -17.00 -17.36
CA LEU A 103 32.51 -16.11 -17.85
C LEU A 103 33.92 -16.70 -17.65
N GLY A 104 34.03 -17.89 -17.05
CA GLY A 104 35.31 -18.54 -16.77
C GLY A 104 36.15 -17.81 -15.72
N ALA A 105 35.49 -17.23 -14.71
CA ALA A 105 36.14 -16.54 -13.61
C ALA A 105 37.20 -17.42 -12.94
N ARG A 106 38.33 -16.81 -12.58
CA ARG A 106 39.43 -17.51 -11.89
C ARG A 106 39.00 -17.83 -10.46
N GLN A 107 39.08 -19.10 -10.07
CA GLN A 107 38.78 -19.53 -8.68
C GLN A 107 39.74 -18.92 -7.63
N SER A 108 40.91 -18.43 -8.06
CA SER A 108 41.85 -17.71 -7.20
C SER A 108 41.49 -16.23 -6.98
N ALA A 109 40.46 -15.70 -7.66
CA ALA A 109 40.01 -14.34 -7.43
C ALA A 109 39.28 -14.24 -6.09
N GLY A 110 39.69 -13.30 -5.22
CA GLY A 110 39.06 -13.12 -3.90
C GLY A 110 37.56 -12.85 -3.98
N PHE A 111 37.09 -12.14 -5.02
CA PHE A 111 35.66 -11.95 -5.25
C PHE A 111 34.92 -13.26 -5.54
N LYS A 112 35.50 -14.16 -6.35
CA LYS A 112 34.90 -15.46 -6.64
C LYS A 112 34.81 -16.32 -5.37
N GLN A 113 35.87 -16.33 -4.56
CA GLN A 113 35.90 -17.05 -3.29
C GLN A 113 34.88 -16.53 -2.28
N PHE A 114 34.67 -15.21 -2.25
CA PHE A 114 33.65 -14.59 -1.42
C PHE A 114 32.23 -15.04 -1.81
N ILE A 115 31.91 -15.01 -3.11
CA ILE A 115 30.62 -15.47 -3.62
C ILE A 115 30.45 -16.98 -3.44
N ASP A 116 31.50 -17.78 -3.63
CA ASP A 116 31.50 -19.22 -3.36
C ASP A 116 31.18 -19.52 -1.90
N ALA A 117 31.75 -18.75 -0.96
CA ALA A 117 31.54 -18.93 0.47
C ALA A 117 30.10 -18.54 0.87
N LEU A 118 29.57 -17.45 0.31
CA LEU A 118 28.17 -17.05 0.51
C LEU A 118 27.18 -18.07 -0.07
N GLY A 119 27.49 -18.60 -1.26
CA GLY A 119 26.66 -19.57 -1.97
C GLY A 119 26.79 -21.00 -1.44
N ALA A 120 27.89 -21.35 -0.77
CA ALA A 120 28.18 -22.70 -0.29
C ALA A 120 27.05 -23.36 0.52
N PRO A 121 26.44 -22.73 1.55
CA PRO A 121 25.35 -23.37 2.30
C PRO A 121 24.09 -23.60 1.45
N PHE A 122 23.83 -22.74 0.47
CA PHE A 122 22.64 -22.82 -0.38
C PHE A 122 22.82 -23.80 -1.55
N LEU A 123 24.02 -23.82 -2.13
CA LEU A 123 24.35 -24.60 -3.32
C LEU A 123 24.92 -25.97 -2.97
N GLY A 124 25.46 -26.15 -1.76
CA GLY A 124 26.02 -27.40 -1.25
C GLY A 124 25.20 -28.66 -1.57
N PRO A 125 23.90 -28.71 -1.26
CA PRO A 125 23.08 -29.90 -1.53
C PRO A 125 22.81 -30.12 -3.03
N PHE A 126 22.96 -29.10 -3.87
CA PHE A 126 22.73 -29.20 -5.30
C PHE A 126 23.99 -29.48 -6.11
N ARG A 127 25.19 -29.29 -5.52
CA ARG A 127 26.47 -29.53 -6.18
C ARG A 127 26.59 -31.00 -6.63
N GLY A 128 26.86 -31.21 -7.92
CA GLY A 128 27.03 -32.56 -8.49
C GLY A 128 25.75 -33.37 -8.69
N LEU A 129 24.55 -32.80 -8.51
CA LEU A 129 23.28 -33.50 -8.79
C LEU A 129 23.05 -33.75 -10.29
N LEU A 130 23.48 -32.81 -11.14
CA LEU A 130 23.37 -32.91 -12.59
C LEU A 130 24.76 -32.97 -13.21
N LEU A 131 24.86 -33.59 -14.40
CA LEU A 131 26.08 -33.50 -15.21
C LEU A 131 26.34 -32.02 -15.52
N GLU A 132 27.57 -31.58 -15.27
CA GLU A 132 28.03 -30.20 -15.47
C GLU A 132 28.83 -30.12 -16.79
N PRO A 133 28.18 -29.93 -17.95
CA PRO A 133 28.89 -29.77 -19.21
C PRO A 133 29.76 -28.49 -19.17
N GLY A 134 31.03 -28.64 -19.49
CA GLY A 134 31.98 -27.52 -19.51
C GLY A 134 33.19 -27.80 -20.40
N ILE A 135 33.75 -26.75 -20.98
CA ILE A 135 34.96 -26.80 -21.79
C ILE A 135 36.03 -25.93 -21.13
N GLY A 136 37.06 -26.58 -20.58
CA GLY A 136 38.17 -25.92 -19.90
C GLY A 136 37.71 -25.09 -18.68
N ARG A 137 37.84 -23.76 -18.76
CA ARG A 137 37.50 -22.82 -17.69
C ARG A 137 36.03 -22.40 -17.69
N PHE A 138 35.29 -22.69 -18.76
CA PHE A 138 33.87 -22.40 -18.88
C PHE A 138 33.07 -23.61 -18.40
N ARG A 139 32.34 -23.48 -17.29
CA ARG A 139 31.50 -24.55 -16.74
C ARG A 139 30.06 -24.09 -16.69
N LEU A 140 29.17 -24.78 -17.41
CA LEU A 140 27.73 -24.61 -17.23
C LEU A 140 27.30 -25.48 -16.05
N MET A 141 27.16 -24.85 -14.89
CA MET A 141 26.65 -25.51 -13.69
C MET A 141 25.12 -25.64 -13.78
N THR A 142 24.66 -26.61 -14.54
CA THR A 142 23.25 -27.03 -14.67
C THR A 142 22.61 -27.25 -13.30
N SER A 143 23.37 -27.83 -12.36
CA SER A 143 23.04 -27.97 -10.95
C SER A 143 22.66 -26.65 -10.26
N TYR A 144 23.30 -25.53 -10.60
CA TYR A 144 23.00 -24.22 -10.01
C TYR A 144 21.76 -23.58 -10.64
N VAL A 145 21.51 -23.86 -11.93
CA VAL A 145 20.26 -23.47 -12.59
C VAL A 145 19.08 -24.19 -11.93
N LEU A 146 19.24 -25.48 -11.61
CA LEU A 146 18.25 -26.22 -10.83
C LEU A 146 18.07 -25.62 -9.43
N ALA A 147 19.15 -25.28 -8.73
CA ALA A 147 19.06 -24.61 -7.44
C ALA A 147 18.24 -23.32 -7.53
N LEU A 148 18.50 -22.49 -8.54
CA LEU A 148 17.72 -21.27 -8.80
C LEU A 148 16.22 -21.59 -8.98
N ALA A 149 15.89 -22.59 -9.80
CA ALA A 149 14.50 -23.01 -10.02
C ALA A 149 13.82 -23.47 -8.70
N VAL A 150 14.53 -24.25 -7.88
CA VAL A 150 14.03 -24.70 -6.57
C VAL A 150 13.78 -23.52 -5.63
N TYR A 151 14.69 -22.55 -5.58
CA TYR A 151 14.50 -21.35 -4.76
C TYR A 151 13.37 -20.45 -5.26
N VAL A 152 13.09 -20.40 -6.56
CA VAL A 152 11.90 -19.71 -7.11
C VAL A 152 10.61 -20.40 -6.65
N LEU A 153 10.55 -21.73 -6.70
CA LEU A 153 9.41 -22.49 -6.19
C LEU A 153 9.22 -22.30 -4.69
N LEU A 154 10.31 -22.30 -3.91
CA LEU A 154 10.27 -22.02 -2.48
C LEU A 154 9.74 -20.61 -2.17
N HIS A 155 10.17 -19.59 -2.90
CA HIS A 155 9.67 -18.23 -2.72
C HIS A 155 8.18 -18.13 -3.03
N MET A 156 7.70 -18.77 -4.11
CA MET A 156 6.26 -18.85 -4.38
C MET A 156 5.50 -19.58 -3.27
N ALA A 157 6.03 -20.71 -2.76
CA ALA A 157 5.40 -21.45 -1.68
C ALA A 157 5.31 -20.62 -0.40
N VAL A 158 6.38 -19.92 -0.03
CA VAL A 158 6.43 -19.07 1.17
C VAL A 158 5.51 -17.87 1.02
N ASN A 159 5.54 -17.16 -0.11
CA ASN A 159 4.65 -16.03 -0.36
C ASN A 159 3.17 -16.47 -0.42
N GLY A 160 2.89 -17.63 -1.04
CA GLY A 160 1.57 -18.24 -1.05
C GLY A 160 1.07 -18.59 0.35
N LEU A 161 1.95 -19.15 1.19
CA LEU A 161 1.65 -19.50 2.57
C LEU A 161 1.39 -18.24 3.42
N LEU A 162 2.24 -17.22 3.32
CA LEU A 162 2.05 -15.93 3.99
C LEU A 162 0.71 -15.30 3.58
N ARG A 163 0.37 -15.32 2.29
CA ARG A 163 -0.91 -14.84 1.78
C ARG A 163 -2.09 -15.63 2.32
N LEU A 164 -1.97 -16.95 2.48
CA LEU A 164 -3.02 -17.80 3.05
C LEU A 164 -3.29 -17.45 4.52
N PHE A 165 -2.23 -17.22 5.31
CA PHE A 165 -2.37 -16.83 6.72
C PHE A 165 -3.05 -15.48 6.91
N VAL A 166 -2.83 -14.53 6.00
CA VAL A 166 -3.55 -13.24 6.00
C VAL A 166 -5.03 -13.45 5.71
N ARG A 167 -5.36 -14.26 4.70
CA ARG A 167 -6.74 -14.42 4.22
C ARG A 167 -7.64 -15.26 5.15
N ARG A 168 -7.08 -16.15 5.97
CA ARG A 168 -7.86 -16.94 6.95
C ARG A 168 -8.41 -16.11 8.12
N LYS A 169 -7.86 -14.93 8.41
CA LYS A 169 -8.30 -14.12 9.56
C LYS A 169 -9.43 -13.14 9.27
N THR A 170 -9.91 -13.05 8.02
CA THR A 170 -11.04 -12.18 7.64
C THR A 170 -12.39 -12.91 7.63
N VAL A 171 -12.45 -14.14 8.15
CA VAL A 171 -13.69 -14.92 8.31
C VAL A 171 -13.76 -15.43 9.75
N VAL A 172 -14.00 -14.54 10.70
CA VAL A 172 -14.61 -14.85 12.01
C VAL A 172 -15.47 -13.66 12.41
#